data_AF-A0A642UTF6-F1
#
_entry.id   AF-A0A642UTF6-F1
#
_cell.length_a   1.000
_cell.length_b   1.000
_cell.length_c   1.000
_cell.angle_alpha   90.00
_cell.angle_beta   90.00
_cell.angle_gamma   90.00
#
_symmetry.space_group_name_H-M   'P 1'
#
loop_
_entity.id
_entity.type
_entity.pdbx_description
1 polymer ?
#
loop_
_entity_poly.entity_id
_entity_poly.type
_entity_poly.pdbx_seq_one_letter_code
_entity_poly.pdbx_strand_id
1 'polypeptide(L)'
;MAFQPNDYLTGLNLDFDQDFTSMSPPGLQQQDFDLFGSAGGDFLSLEAAPNHEVAPVKPVVQSSPSPSASSSLANAVVSEDKRKRNTAASARFRIKKKMKEQEMERRSKELEEKVAALEKKLKQLEMENKCLKTMITQRNDKKNDDLLDEIKRRSILDSKPMFTYTS
;
A
#
# COMPACT_ATOMS: atom_id res chain seq x y z
N MET A 1 33.23 -23.70 4.06
CA MET A 1 32.84 -22.55 4.89
C MET A 1 31.58 -21.96 4.29
N ALA A 2 30.44 -22.05 4.98
CA ALA A 2 29.18 -21.50 4.52
C ALA A 2 29.12 -20.02 4.91
N PHE A 3 29.05 -19.13 3.93
CA PHE A 3 29.00 -17.67 4.11
C PHE A 3 27.55 -17.27 4.41
N GLN A 4 27.28 -16.64 5.55
CA GLN A 4 25.93 -16.28 5.97
C GLN A 4 25.56 -14.87 5.44
N PRO A 5 24.30 -14.63 5.03
CA PRO A 5 23.86 -13.34 4.47
C PRO A 5 23.89 -12.15 5.44
N ASN A 6 24.30 -12.33 6.69
CA ASN A 6 24.35 -11.25 7.67
C ASN A 6 25.77 -10.80 7.98
N ASP A 7 26.78 -11.48 7.43
CA ASP A 7 28.20 -11.22 7.74
C ASP A 7 28.69 -9.86 7.22
N TYR A 8 28.00 -9.26 6.23
CA TYR A 8 28.33 -7.93 5.69
C TYR A 8 27.66 -6.76 6.43
N LEU A 9 26.85 -7.03 7.47
CA LEU A 9 26.13 -5.98 8.22
C LEU A 9 26.72 -5.72 9.61
N THR A 10 27.57 -6.60 10.12
CA THR A 10 28.08 -6.55 11.51
C THR A 10 29.03 -5.38 11.80
N GLY A 11 29.57 -4.73 10.76
CA GLY A 11 30.46 -3.55 10.89
C GLY A 11 29.79 -2.21 10.60
N LEU A 12 28.49 -2.20 10.32
CA LEU A 12 27.75 -0.98 10.04
C LEU A 12 26.82 -0.74 11.22
N ASN A 13 27.24 0.13 12.14
CA ASN A 13 26.47 0.57 13.31
C ASN A 13 25.13 1.20 12.87
N LEU A 14 24.18 0.35 12.45
CA LEU A 14 22.80 0.67 12.13
C LEU A 14 22.03 0.46 13.43
N ASP A 15 21.90 1.54 14.18
CA ASP A 15 20.95 1.61 15.27
C ASP A 15 19.54 1.62 14.66
N PHE A 16 18.77 0.55 14.91
CA PHE A 16 17.50 0.26 14.27
C PHE A 16 16.30 0.95 14.95
N ASP A 17 16.52 1.68 16.05
CA ASP A 17 15.46 2.24 16.92
C ASP A 17 15.41 3.78 16.91
N GLN A 18 15.58 4.44 15.76
CA GLN A 18 15.14 5.83 15.61
C GLN A 18 13.73 5.88 15.02
N ASP A 19 12.74 5.98 15.90
CA ASP A 19 11.39 6.40 15.56
C ASP A 19 11.45 7.71 14.76
N PHE A 20 11.07 7.64 13.49
CA PHE A 20 11.02 8.75 12.53
C PHE A 20 9.84 9.73 12.82
N THR A 21 9.55 9.98 14.10
CA THR A 21 8.48 10.90 14.47
C THR A 21 9.05 12.29 14.71
N SER A 22 8.64 13.23 13.86
CA SER A 22 8.85 14.69 13.92
C SER A 22 10.14 15.26 13.27
N MET A 23 10.18 15.25 11.95
CA MET A 23 10.80 16.36 11.21
C MET A 23 9.78 16.88 10.20
N SER A 24 9.10 17.97 10.57
CA SER A 24 8.27 18.75 9.65
C SER A 24 9.15 19.26 8.50
N PRO A 25 8.72 19.15 7.24
CA PRO A 25 9.50 19.65 6.12
C PRO A 25 9.53 21.19 6.15
N PRO A 26 10.68 21.84 5.93
CA PRO A 26 10.72 23.28 5.71
C PRO A 26 9.98 23.61 4.40
N GLY A 27 9.16 24.66 4.42
CA GLY A 27 8.26 25.03 3.34
C GLY A 27 8.98 25.17 1.99
N LEU A 28 8.51 24.41 1.00
CA LEU A 28 8.91 24.57 -0.39
C LEU A 28 8.23 25.81 -0.97
N GLN A 29 9.04 26.79 -1.35
CA GLN A 29 8.61 28.02 -2.01
C GLN A 29 8.16 27.70 -3.44
N GLN A 30 6.95 28.10 -3.76
CA GLN A 30 6.24 27.75 -4.98
C GLN A 30 6.65 28.64 -6.16
N GLN A 31 7.88 28.49 -6.68
CA GLN A 31 8.31 29.22 -7.90
C GLN A 31 9.02 28.36 -8.97
N ASP A 32 9.22 27.06 -8.77
CA ASP A 32 9.91 26.21 -9.77
C ASP A 32 8.98 25.31 -10.60
N PHE A 33 7.66 25.55 -10.61
CA PHE A 33 6.71 24.70 -11.36
C PHE A 33 6.56 25.07 -12.84
N ASP A 34 7.06 26.23 -13.30
CA ASP A 34 6.77 26.75 -14.65
C ASP A 34 7.85 26.44 -15.71
N LEU A 35 8.93 25.74 -15.37
CA LEU A 35 9.96 25.41 -16.38
C LEU A 35 9.54 24.25 -17.31
N PHE A 36 8.59 23.40 -16.89
CA PHE A 36 8.12 22.26 -17.69
C PHE A 36 6.92 22.57 -18.60
N GLY A 37 6.32 23.77 -18.49
CA GLY A 37 5.04 24.09 -19.12
C GLY A 37 5.10 24.85 -20.45
N SER A 38 6.26 25.42 -20.84
CA SER A 38 6.32 26.40 -21.95
C SER A 38 6.96 25.89 -23.25
N ALA A 39 7.57 24.69 -23.25
CA ALA A 39 8.01 24.05 -24.49
C ALA A 39 6.97 23.00 -24.89
N GLY A 40 5.90 23.47 -25.55
CA GLY A 40 4.79 22.66 -26.01
C GLY A 40 5.20 21.48 -26.89
N GLY A 41 4.44 20.38 -26.76
CA GLY A 41 4.00 19.62 -27.92
C GLY A 41 4.41 18.16 -28.02
N ASP A 42 5.68 17.79 -27.80
CA ASP A 42 6.22 16.60 -28.49
C ASP A 42 6.90 15.53 -27.60
N PHE A 43 6.51 15.36 -26.33
CA PHE A 43 7.12 14.33 -25.47
C PHE A 43 6.40 12.97 -25.47
N LEU A 44 5.12 12.90 -25.83
CA LEU A 44 4.28 11.70 -25.63
C LEU A 44 3.79 11.01 -26.92
N SER A 45 4.40 11.28 -28.08
CA SER A 45 4.11 10.48 -29.29
C SER A 45 5.04 9.26 -29.36
N LEU A 46 4.59 8.17 -28.73
CA LEU A 46 5.20 6.84 -28.81
C LEU A 46 4.75 6.16 -30.13
N GLU A 47 5.27 6.62 -31.27
CA GLU A 47 5.15 5.89 -32.54
C GLU A 47 6.41 5.03 -32.73
N ALA A 48 6.23 3.73 -32.81
CA ALA A 48 7.29 2.76 -33.02
C ALA A 48 7.75 2.74 -34.48
N ALA A 49 9.03 3.02 -34.75
CA ALA A 49 9.95 2.34 -35.70
C ALA A 49 11.24 3.20 -35.92
N PRO A 50 12.29 2.75 -36.64
CA PRO A 50 13.55 2.30 -36.04
C PRO A 50 14.77 3.15 -36.44
N ASN A 51 15.88 2.95 -35.71
CA ASN A 51 17.25 3.38 -36.05
C ASN A 51 17.55 4.89 -36.01
N HIS A 52 18.00 5.37 -34.85
CA HIS A 52 19.06 6.37 -34.83
C HIS A 52 19.99 6.09 -33.64
N GLU A 53 21.14 5.51 -33.98
CA GLU A 53 22.28 5.28 -33.11
C GLU A 53 22.82 6.64 -32.65
N VAL A 54 22.47 7.07 -31.44
CA VAL A 54 23.15 8.18 -30.77
C VAL A 54 23.80 7.61 -29.52
N ALA A 55 25.03 7.13 -29.69
CA ALA A 55 25.90 6.83 -28.58
C ALA A 55 26.13 8.10 -27.73
N PRO A 56 26.12 8.01 -26.39
CA PRO A 56 26.38 9.18 -25.56
C PRO A 56 27.85 9.55 -25.67
N VAL A 57 28.13 10.72 -26.25
CA VAL A 57 29.47 11.31 -26.27
C VAL A 57 29.90 11.59 -24.83
N LYS A 58 30.89 10.85 -24.34
CA LYS A 58 31.53 11.12 -23.05
C LYS A 58 32.21 12.49 -23.12
N PRO A 59 32.08 13.36 -22.11
CA PRO A 59 32.79 14.63 -22.09
C PRO A 59 34.29 14.35 -22.02
N VAL A 60 35.03 14.87 -23.00
CA VAL A 60 36.49 14.89 -23.01
C VAL A 60 36.94 15.87 -21.92
N VAL A 61 37.33 15.32 -20.77
CA VAL A 61 38.10 16.05 -19.77
C VAL A 61 39.54 16.16 -20.28
N GLN A 62 39.87 17.33 -20.84
CA GLN A 62 41.25 17.77 -21.00
C GLN A 62 41.82 18.06 -19.61
N SER A 63 42.67 17.17 -19.10
CA SER A 63 43.58 17.46 -18.00
C SER A 63 44.98 17.01 -18.39
N SER A 64 45.81 17.98 -18.75
CA SER A 64 47.27 17.82 -18.81
C SER A 64 47.86 18.25 -17.47
N PRO A 65 48.46 17.33 -16.68
CA PRO A 65 49.46 17.72 -15.69
C PRO A 65 50.82 17.12 -16.03
N SER A 66 51.85 17.96 -15.97
CA SER A 66 53.26 17.58 -16.00
C SER A 66 53.57 16.54 -14.90
N PRO A 67 54.36 15.47 -15.15
CA PRO A 67 54.56 14.41 -14.17
C PRO A 67 55.67 14.76 -13.18
N SER A 68 55.30 15.26 -12.00
CA SER A 68 56.15 15.19 -10.80
C SER A 68 55.78 13.90 -10.05
N ALA A 69 56.71 12.94 -9.98
CA ALA A 69 56.49 11.57 -9.47
C ALA A 69 56.01 11.44 -8.01
N SER A 70 55.98 12.52 -7.23
CA SER A 70 55.40 12.57 -5.88
C SER A 70 53.88 12.82 -5.86
N SER A 71 53.34 13.46 -6.90
CA SER A 71 51.92 13.77 -7.02
C SER A 71 51.06 12.55 -7.38
N SER A 72 51.65 11.57 -8.08
CA SER A 72 50.97 10.36 -8.56
C SER A 72 50.54 9.43 -7.43
N LEU A 73 51.35 9.29 -6.37
CA LEU A 73 51.03 8.50 -5.19
C LEU A 73 49.90 9.13 -4.36
N ALA A 74 49.95 10.45 -4.13
CA ALA A 74 48.88 11.17 -3.44
C ALA A 74 47.56 11.11 -4.22
N ASN A 75 47.63 11.24 -5.56
CA ASN A 75 46.46 11.07 -6.43
C ASN A 75 45.92 9.63 -6.43
N ALA A 76 46.78 8.62 -6.34
CA ALA A 76 46.36 7.22 -6.25
C ALA A 76 45.62 6.92 -4.93
N VAL A 77 46.14 7.40 -3.79
CA VAL A 77 45.50 7.24 -2.48
C VAL A 77 44.14 7.94 -2.44
N VAL A 78 44.05 9.18 -2.92
CA VAL A 78 42.78 9.93 -3.01
C VAL A 78 41.78 9.27 -3.96
N SER A 79 42.27 8.69 -5.06
CA SER A 79 41.43 7.94 -6.01
C SER A 79 40.86 6.66 -5.38
N GLU A 80 41.67 5.91 -4.65
CA GLU A 80 41.21 4.70 -3.96
C GLU A 80 40.15 5.01 -2.90
N ASP A 81 40.33 6.08 -2.13
CA ASP A 81 39.33 6.49 -1.14
C ASP A 81 38.02 6.95 -1.77
N LYS A 82 38.06 7.56 -2.96
CA LYS A 82 36.86 7.87 -3.74
C LYS A 82 36.16 6.59 -4.21
N ARG A 83 36.91 5.58 -4.66
CA ARG A 83 36.34 4.28 -5.08
C ARG A 83 35.72 3.51 -3.93
N LYS A 84 36.37 3.49 -2.76
CA LYS A 84 35.83 2.89 -1.53
C LYS A 84 34.52 3.57 -1.11
N ARG A 85 34.49 4.91 -1.09
CA ARG A 85 33.28 5.68 -0.78
C ARG A 85 32.16 5.46 -1.79
N ASN A 86 32.46 5.41 -3.08
CA ASN A 86 31.46 5.16 -4.12
C ASN A 86 30.89 3.73 -4.04
N THR A 87 31.74 2.73 -3.80
CA THR A 87 31.33 1.33 -3.61
C THR A 87 30.41 1.19 -2.39
N ALA A 88 30.77 1.81 -1.27
CA ALA A 88 29.95 1.84 -0.07
C ALA A 88 28.62 2.58 -0.28
N ALA A 89 28.64 3.72 -1.00
CA ALA A 89 27.44 4.46 -1.34
C ALA A 89 26.49 3.61 -2.20
N SER A 90 26.98 3.00 -3.28
CA SER A 90 26.17 2.14 -4.15
C SER A 90 25.60 0.93 -3.40
N ALA A 91 26.35 0.32 -2.48
CA ALA A 91 25.84 -0.75 -1.62
C ALA A 91 24.69 -0.27 -0.72
N ARG A 92 24.85 0.89 -0.07
CA ARG A 92 23.79 1.52 0.76
C ARG A 92 22.54 1.85 -0.07
N PHE A 93 22.69 2.42 -1.27
CA PHE A 93 21.56 2.72 -2.14
C PHE A 93 20.80 1.46 -2.55
N ARG A 94 21.51 0.38 -2.89
CA ARG A 94 20.90 -0.91 -3.21
C ARG A 94 20.10 -1.47 -2.03
N ILE A 95 20.68 -1.44 -0.83
CA ILE A 95 19.98 -1.88 0.39
C ILE A 95 18.74 -1.04 0.66
N LYS A 96 18.87 0.30 0.66
CA LYS A 96 17.76 1.22 0.90
C LYS A 96 16.63 1.02 -0.12
N LYS A 97 16.97 0.83 -1.39
CA LYS A 97 16.01 0.53 -2.45
C LYS A 97 15.29 -0.79 -2.18
N LYS A 98 16.05 -1.85 -1.85
CA LYS A 98 15.48 -3.16 -1.52
C LYS A 98 14.57 -3.11 -0.30
N MET A 99 14.94 -2.39 0.75
CA MET A 99 14.11 -2.22 1.95
C MET A 99 12.80 -1.50 1.61
N LYS A 100 12.85 -0.44 0.80
CA LYS A 100 11.64 0.26 0.37
C LYS A 100 10.72 -0.63 -0.46
N GLU A 101 11.26 -1.41 -1.38
CA GLU A 101 10.48 -2.38 -2.17
C GLU A 101 9.85 -3.47 -1.29
N GLN A 102 10.59 -3.99 -0.30
CA GLN A 102 10.08 -4.96 0.66
C GLN A 102 9.00 -4.40 1.58
N GLU A 103 9.17 -3.18 2.09
CA GLU A 103 8.16 -2.50 2.91
C GLU A 103 6.87 -2.29 2.12
N MET A 104 6.97 -1.88 0.85
CA MET A 104 5.82 -1.73 -0.04
C MET A 104 5.11 -3.07 -0.28
N GLU A 105 5.87 -4.15 -0.54
CA GLU A 105 5.30 -5.49 -0.70
C GLU A 105 4.63 -5.98 0.59
N ARG A 106 5.28 -5.80 1.74
CA ARG A 106 4.73 -6.13 3.06
C ARG A 106 3.43 -5.37 3.31
N ARG A 107 3.42 -4.05 3.07
CA ARG A 107 2.23 -3.22 3.24
C ARG A 107 1.08 -3.66 2.34
N SER A 108 1.37 -4.06 1.10
CA SER A 108 0.34 -4.62 0.19
C SER A 108 -0.27 -5.88 0.80
N LYS A 109 0.56 -6.83 1.25
CA LYS A 109 0.09 -8.08 1.87
C LYS A 109 -0.73 -7.82 3.14
N GLU A 110 -0.28 -6.92 4.02
CA GLU A 110 -1.05 -6.56 5.22
C GLU A 110 -2.41 -5.92 4.88
N LEU A 111 -2.49 -5.13 3.81
CA LEU A 111 -3.76 -4.55 3.35
C LEU A 111 -4.68 -5.65 2.77
N GLU A 112 -4.15 -6.56 1.98
CA GLU A 112 -4.88 -7.71 1.44
C GLU A 112 -5.45 -8.59 2.57
N GLU A 113 -4.65 -8.90 3.59
CA GLU A 113 -5.09 -9.65 4.77
C GLU A 113 -6.19 -8.92 5.55
N LYS A 114 -6.06 -7.59 5.71
CA LYS A 114 -7.10 -6.77 6.36
C LYS A 114 -8.40 -6.78 5.57
N VAL A 115 -8.33 -6.66 4.25
CA VAL A 115 -9.51 -6.72 3.38
C VAL A 115 -10.17 -8.10 3.52
N ALA A 116 -9.41 -9.19 3.41
CA ALA A 116 -9.95 -10.54 3.58
C ALA A 116 -10.60 -10.76 4.96
N ALA A 117 -9.99 -10.25 6.03
CA ALA A 117 -10.54 -10.32 7.38
C ALA A 117 -11.85 -9.52 7.52
N LEU A 118 -11.91 -8.32 6.94
CA LEU A 118 -13.10 -7.48 6.94
C LEU A 118 -14.22 -8.10 6.12
N GLU A 119 -13.94 -8.64 4.93
CA GLU A 119 -14.91 -9.35 4.10
C GLU A 119 -15.50 -10.57 4.82
N LYS A 120 -14.67 -11.32 5.55
CA LYS A 120 -15.14 -12.44 6.37
C LYS A 120 -16.11 -11.99 7.47
N LYS A 121 -15.77 -10.92 8.19
CA LYS A 121 -16.64 -10.33 9.22
C LYS A 121 -17.93 -9.80 8.62
N LEU A 122 -17.86 -9.15 7.47
CA LEU A 122 -19.00 -8.62 6.74
C LEU A 122 -19.97 -9.76 6.39
N LYS A 123 -19.48 -10.84 5.75
CA LYS A 123 -20.29 -12.03 5.43
C LYS A 123 -20.91 -12.67 6.67
N GLN A 124 -20.16 -12.75 7.78
CA GLN A 124 -20.68 -13.27 9.04
C GLN A 124 -21.85 -12.41 9.56
N LEU A 125 -21.67 -11.08 9.60
CA LEU A 125 -22.70 -10.15 10.06
C LEU A 125 -23.91 -10.10 9.12
N GLU A 126 -23.71 -10.23 7.81
CA GLU A 126 -24.80 -10.33 6.83
C GLU A 126 -25.64 -11.59 7.05
N MET A 127 -24.99 -12.73 7.27
CA MET A 127 -25.67 -13.99 7.56
C MET A 127 -26.43 -13.93 8.88
N GLU A 128 -25.82 -13.38 9.93
CA GLU A 128 -26.48 -13.19 11.22
C GLU A 128 -27.68 -12.27 11.10
N ASN A 129 -27.53 -11.12 10.43
CA ASN A 129 -28.64 -10.20 10.16
C ASN A 129 -29.77 -10.88 9.38
N LYS A 130 -29.44 -11.67 8.36
CA LYS A 130 -30.43 -12.41 7.59
C LYS A 130 -31.19 -13.40 8.47
N CYS A 131 -30.48 -14.16 9.31
CA CYS A 131 -31.08 -15.10 10.25
C CYS A 131 -32.03 -14.39 11.23
N LEU A 132 -31.58 -13.30 11.85
CA LEU A 132 -32.37 -12.51 12.79
C LEU A 132 -33.63 -11.93 12.12
N LYS A 133 -33.50 -11.36 10.92
CA LYS A 133 -34.65 -10.86 10.15
C LYS A 133 -35.66 -11.96 9.89
N THR A 134 -35.22 -13.12 9.40
CA THR A 134 -36.11 -14.28 9.18
C THR A 134 -36.81 -14.71 10.47
N MET A 135 -36.11 -14.78 11.60
CA MET A 135 -36.72 -15.12 12.89
C MET A 135 -37.76 -14.09 13.34
N ILE A 136 -37.49 -12.80 13.16
CA ILE A 136 -38.42 -11.72 13.52
C ILE A 136 -39.67 -11.80 12.63
N THR A 137 -39.50 -11.91 11.31
CA THR A 137 -40.61 -12.04 10.37
C THR A 137 -41.46 -13.27 10.71
N GLN A 138 -40.86 -14.45 10.88
CA GLN A 138 -41.59 -15.67 11.28
C GLN A 138 -42.36 -15.52 12.59
N ARG A 139 -41.78 -14.84 13.60
CA ARG A 139 -42.48 -14.59 14.87
C ARG A 139 -43.63 -13.60 14.69
N ASN A 140 -43.47 -12.58 13.87
CA ASN A 140 -44.51 -11.60 13.59
C ASN A 140 -45.67 -12.22 12.79
N ASP A 141 -45.36 -13.05 11.79
CA ASP A 141 -46.35 -13.77 11.00
C ASP A 141 -47.20 -14.68 11.89
N LYS A 142 -46.57 -15.48 12.77
CA LYS A 142 -47.28 -16.31 13.75
C LYS A 142 -48.21 -15.50 14.66
N LYS A 143 -47.73 -14.37 15.20
CA LYS A 143 -48.57 -13.49 16.04
C LYS A 143 -49.75 -12.92 15.27
N ASN A 144 -49.54 -12.52 14.01
CA ASN A 144 -50.61 -12.03 13.15
C ASN A 144 -51.64 -13.13 12.86
N ASP A 145 -51.19 -14.35 12.55
CA ASP A 145 -52.06 -15.50 12.33
C ASP A 145 -52.89 -15.82 13.59
N ASP A 146 -52.25 -15.86 14.77
CA ASP A 146 -52.92 -16.06 16.05
C ASP A 146 -53.98 -14.98 16.34
N LEU A 147 -53.66 -13.72 16.05
CA LEU A 147 -54.59 -12.58 16.18
C LEU A 147 -55.78 -12.72 15.23
N LEU A 148 -55.54 -13.10 13.97
CA LEU A 148 -56.58 -13.32 12.97
C LEU A 148 -57.51 -14.46 13.38
N ASP A 149 -56.96 -15.55 13.91
CA ASP A 149 -57.74 -16.68 14.39
C ASP A 149 -58.59 -16.32 15.61
N GLU A 150 -58.07 -15.52 16.53
CA GLU A 150 -58.84 -15.03 17.68
C GLU A 150 -60.00 -14.12 17.24
N ILE A 151 -59.76 -13.19 16.31
CA ILE A 151 -60.81 -12.33 15.74
C ILE A 151 -61.90 -13.16 15.07
N LYS A 152 -61.53 -14.17 14.26
CA LYS A 152 -62.50 -15.07 13.61
C LYS A 152 -63.31 -15.86 14.63
N ARG A 153 -62.66 -16.42 15.66
CA ARG A 153 -63.37 -17.15 16.73
C ARG A 153 -64.37 -16.23 17.44
N ARG A 154 -63.95 -15.01 17.78
CA ARG A 154 -64.81 -14.01 18.42
C ARG A 154 -66.00 -13.65 17.54
N SER A 155 -65.79 -13.36 16.25
CA SER A 155 -66.89 -13.05 15.34
C SER A 155 -67.87 -14.20 15.16
N ILE A 156 -67.38 -15.44 15.14
CA ILE A 156 -68.23 -16.64 15.04
C ILE A 156 -69.08 -16.78 16.31
N LEU A 157 -68.50 -16.56 17.49
CA LEU A 157 -69.21 -16.59 18.78
C LEU A 157 -70.30 -15.51 18.84
N ASP A 158 -69.98 -14.28 18.43
CA ASP A 158 -70.94 -13.17 18.43
C ASP A 158 -72.06 -13.35 17.38
N SER A 159 -71.80 -14.12 16.31
CA SER A 159 -72.81 -14.45 15.27
C SER A 159 -73.73 -15.64 15.62
N LYS A 160 -73.45 -16.36 16.71
CA LYS A 160 -74.22 -17.56 17.09
C LYS A 160 -75.58 -17.13 17.66
N PRO A 161 -76.72 -17.52 17.05
CA PRO A 161 -78.03 -17.05 17.50
C PRO A 161 -78.29 -17.58 18.91
N MET A 162 -78.35 -16.66 19.89
CA MET A 162 -78.71 -16.93 21.27
C MET A 162 -80.23 -17.18 21.37
N PHE A 163 -80.73 -18.25 20.77
CA PHE A 163 -82.13 -18.65 20.92
C PHE A 163 -82.20 -20.11 21.36
N THR A 164 -82.14 -20.32 22.67
CA THR A 164 -82.48 -21.61 23.28
C THR A 164 -83.99 -21.65 23.47
N TYR A 165 -84.69 -22.46 22.67
CA TYR A 165 -86.10 -22.77 22.90
C TYR A 165 -86.21 -23.68 24.13
N THR A 166 -86.88 -23.19 25.17
CA THR A 166 -87.29 -23.95 26.35
C THR A 166 -88.60 -24.69 26.03
N SER A 167 -88.68 -25.99 26.35
CA SER A 167 -89.94 -26.77 26.39
C SER A 167 -90.45 -26.90 27.81
#